data_AF-A0A6A6FZM8-F1
#
_entry.id   AF-A0A6A6FZM8-F1
#
_cell.length_a   1.000
_cell.length_b   1.000
_cell.length_c   1.000
_cell.angle_alpha   90.00
_cell.angle_beta   90.00
_cell.angle_gamma   90.00
#
_symmetry.space_group_name_H-M   'P 1'
#
loop_
_entity.id
_entity.type
_entity.pdbx_description
1 polymer ?
#
loop_
_entity_poly.entity_id
_entity_poly.type
_entity_poly.pdbx_seq_one_letter_code
_entity_poly.pdbx_strand_id
1 'polypeptide(L)'
;MGTLSGQDVRLPDHCEHKLPTSCRLTSLRNCCACADERAHSPTYTTYIDGVGLVPRGRRWDRYCWFCKEFWSHRVAATNLLPSQTRIPEVPDQTTFLERWYEFHRGYRIVTSPDGWEERIAVLGEPWGDVSPGHLPRTLDELRAGTVRSAADPVQHITVERSTAEDGPSLEETFDRLLEQTESVQIQSPPRTTRQVAGNVMQPATESIQIQSPPRTTRQVAGNEGRGAENARRVFGTREDMDREDWVSPINQMFTRAYDRFRDAEQARRENRTPPVWGL
;
A
#
# COMPACT_ATOMS: atom_id res chain seq x y z
N MET A 1 3.26 17.23 -12.20
CA MET A 1 2.30 18.33 -12.44
C MET A 1 0.91 17.74 -12.56
N GLY A 2 0.22 17.58 -11.44
CA GLY A 2 -1.20 17.27 -11.41
C GLY A 2 -1.86 18.44 -10.70
N THR A 3 -2.58 19.28 -11.44
CA THR A 3 -3.26 20.45 -10.88
C THR A 3 -4.36 20.00 -9.93
N LEU A 4 -4.34 20.47 -8.68
CA LEU A 4 -5.49 20.27 -7.80
C LEU A 4 -6.70 21.00 -8.39
N SER A 5 -7.88 20.38 -8.27
CA SER A 5 -9.20 20.97 -8.55
C SER A 5 -9.58 22.08 -7.56
N GLY A 6 -8.60 22.76 -6.95
CA GLY A 6 -8.81 23.83 -5.98
C GLY A 6 -9.43 25.09 -6.59
N GLN A 7 -9.52 25.16 -7.92
CA GLN A 7 -10.23 26.23 -8.64
C GLN A 7 -11.67 25.86 -9.03
N ASP A 8 -12.06 24.59 -8.84
CA ASP A 8 -13.40 24.13 -9.22
C ASP A 8 -14.43 24.46 -8.14
N VAL A 9 -15.70 24.56 -8.54
CA VAL A 9 -16.82 24.87 -7.63
C VAL A 9 -17.23 23.64 -6.84
N ARG A 10 -17.48 23.81 -5.53
CA ARG A 10 -18.04 22.75 -4.68
C ARG A 10 -19.50 22.51 -5.06
N LEU A 11 -19.80 21.28 -5.46
CA LEU A 11 -21.17 20.83 -5.71
C LEU A 11 -21.77 20.27 -4.42
N PRO A 12 -23.04 20.61 -4.09
CA PRO A 12 -23.67 20.21 -2.82
C PRO A 12 -23.89 18.70 -2.72
N ASP A 13 -24.12 18.04 -3.85
CA ASP A 13 -24.38 16.60 -3.93
C ASP A 13 -23.10 15.74 -3.86
N HIS A 14 -21.92 16.37 -3.82
CA HIS A 14 -20.64 15.66 -3.82
C HIS A 14 -20.13 15.45 -2.40
N CYS A 15 -19.44 14.34 -2.16
CA CYS A 15 -18.78 14.13 -0.87
C CYS A 15 -17.70 15.19 -0.62
N GLU A 16 -17.46 15.53 0.64
CA GLU A 16 -16.54 16.62 1.02
C GLU A 16 -15.09 16.39 0.58
N HIS A 17 -14.70 15.12 0.43
CA HIS A 17 -13.38 14.71 -0.02
C HIS A 17 -13.14 14.92 -1.52
N LYS A 18 -14.19 15.14 -2.32
CA LYS A 18 -14.09 15.08 -3.79
C LYS A 18 -13.14 16.12 -4.37
N LEU A 19 -13.31 17.37 -3.95
CA LEU A 19 -12.46 18.48 -4.39
C LEU A 19 -11.05 18.41 -3.78
N PRO A 20 -10.86 18.23 -2.46
CA PRO A 20 -9.53 18.11 -1.86
C PRO A 20 -8.67 16.98 -2.42
N THR A 21 -9.30 15.86 -2.79
CA THR A 21 -8.60 14.72 -3.40
C THR A 21 -8.39 14.89 -4.91
N SER A 22 -8.97 15.91 -5.54
CA SER A 22 -8.99 16.11 -7.00
C SER A 22 -9.36 14.83 -7.75
N CYS A 23 -10.39 14.14 -7.24
CA CYS A 23 -10.77 12.83 -7.70
C CYS A 23 -11.19 12.85 -9.18
N ARG A 24 -10.55 12.03 -10.01
CA ARG A 24 -10.90 11.89 -11.45
C ARG A 24 -12.16 11.07 -11.72
N LEU A 25 -12.80 10.52 -10.70
CA LEU A 25 -14.01 9.73 -10.87
C LEU A 25 -15.21 10.65 -11.05
N THR A 26 -15.35 11.26 -12.22
CA THR A 26 -16.38 12.27 -12.53
C THR A 26 -17.79 11.70 -12.66
N SER A 27 -17.91 10.40 -12.94
CA SER A 27 -19.20 9.71 -13.14
C SER A 27 -20.00 9.50 -11.85
N LEU A 28 -19.34 9.47 -10.69
CA LEU A 28 -19.99 9.31 -9.39
C LEU A 28 -20.02 10.63 -8.63
N ARG A 29 -20.89 10.75 -7.62
CA ARG A 29 -20.91 11.91 -6.71
C ARG A 29 -19.84 11.81 -5.62
N ASN A 30 -19.37 10.60 -5.35
CA ASN A 30 -18.38 10.28 -4.33
C ASN A 30 -16.96 10.27 -4.91
N CYS A 31 -15.94 10.44 -4.05
CA CYS A 31 -14.54 10.19 -4.41
C CYS A 31 -14.24 8.68 -4.38
N CYS A 32 -13.07 8.27 -4.87
CA CYS A 32 -12.69 6.85 -4.88
C CYS A 32 -12.76 6.21 -3.49
N ALA A 33 -12.40 6.93 -2.43
CA ALA A 33 -12.46 6.38 -1.07
C ALA A 33 -13.90 6.22 -0.56
N CYS A 34 -14.75 7.24 -0.73
CA CYS A 34 -16.15 7.18 -0.29
C CYS A 34 -17.00 6.22 -1.14
N ALA A 35 -16.59 5.92 -2.38
CA ALA A 35 -17.24 4.94 -3.25
C ALA A 35 -16.70 3.51 -3.08
N ASP A 36 -15.64 3.31 -2.29
CA ASP A 36 -15.02 2.00 -2.13
C ASP A 36 -15.71 1.19 -1.02
N GLU A 37 -16.52 0.22 -1.42
CA GLU A 37 -17.29 -0.65 -0.52
C GLU A 37 -16.53 -1.90 -0.08
N ARG A 38 -15.26 -2.09 -0.49
CA ARG A 38 -14.47 -3.26 -0.07
C ARG A 38 -14.37 -3.31 1.45
N ALA A 39 -14.43 -4.52 2.03
CA ALA A 39 -14.19 -4.69 3.46
C ALA A 39 -12.80 -4.16 3.86
N HIS A 40 -12.68 -3.61 5.07
CA HIS A 40 -11.38 -3.19 5.59
C HIS A 40 -10.51 -4.42 5.85
N SER A 41 -9.29 -4.37 5.34
CA SER A 41 -8.31 -5.43 5.47
C SER A 41 -6.95 -4.80 5.76
N PRO A 42 -6.11 -5.42 6.62
CA PRO A 42 -4.76 -4.93 6.89
C PRO A 42 -3.89 -4.90 5.61
N THR A 43 -4.22 -5.73 4.62
CA THR A 43 -3.52 -5.78 3.33
C THR A 43 -4.50 -6.06 2.21
N TYR A 44 -4.29 -5.43 1.07
CA TYR A 44 -5.03 -5.68 -0.17
C TYR A 44 -4.17 -6.47 -1.15
N THR A 45 -4.80 -7.22 -2.03
CA THR A 45 -4.08 -7.95 -3.06
C THR A 45 -3.60 -7.01 -4.16
N THR A 46 -2.34 -7.17 -4.54
CA THR A 46 -1.77 -6.53 -5.72
C THR A 46 -1.08 -7.58 -6.58
N TYR A 47 -1.15 -7.41 -7.88
CA TYR A 47 -0.47 -8.31 -8.82
C TYR A 47 0.93 -7.80 -9.06
N ILE A 48 1.92 -8.69 -8.96
CA ILE A 48 3.31 -8.40 -9.32
C ILE A 48 3.70 -9.38 -10.42
N ASP A 49 4.13 -8.83 -11.55
CA ASP A 49 4.58 -9.61 -12.71
C ASP A 49 5.65 -10.61 -12.30
N GLY A 50 5.45 -11.88 -12.67
CA GLY A 50 6.37 -12.99 -12.33
C GLY A 50 6.22 -13.57 -10.92
N VAL A 51 5.45 -12.95 -10.02
CA VAL A 51 5.16 -13.48 -8.67
C VAL A 51 3.69 -13.89 -8.53
N GLY A 52 2.77 -13.16 -9.17
CA GLY A 52 1.33 -13.36 -9.04
C GLY A 52 0.68 -12.40 -8.04
N LEU A 53 -0.47 -12.81 -7.49
CA LEU A 53 -1.22 -12.01 -6.51
C LEU A 53 -0.58 -12.12 -5.13
N VAL A 54 -0.18 -10.97 -4.56
CA VAL A 54 0.41 -10.90 -3.22
C VAL A 54 -0.39 -9.95 -2.30
N PRO A 55 -0.55 -10.26 -1.00
CA PRO A 55 -1.24 -9.40 -0.03
C PRO A 55 -0.30 -8.31 0.50
N ARG A 56 0.16 -7.42 -0.39
CA ARG A 56 1.06 -6.28 -0.04
C ARG A 56 0.52 -4.91 -0.44
N GLY A 57 -0.65 -4.87 -1.08
CA GLY A 57 -1.28 -3.64 -1.52
C GLY A 57 -1.91 -2.85 -0.38
N ARG A 58 -1.99 -1.54 -0.56
CA ARG A 58 -2.78 -0.60 0.25
C ARG A 58 -4.18 -0.49 -0.34
N ARG A 59 -5.15 -0.06 0.48
CA ARG A 59 -6.53 0.11 0.02
C ARG A 59 -6.62 1.04 -1.20
N TRP A 60 -5.91 2.16 -1.14
CA TRP A 60 -5.93 3.21 -2.15
C TRP A 60 -5.00 2.97 -3.35
N ASP A 61 -4.27 1.85 -3.43
CA ASP A 61 -3.34 1.60 -4.54
C ASP A 61 -4.02 1.53 -5.92
N ARG A 62 -5.31 1.16 -5.94
CA ARG A 62 -6.14 1.08 -7.15
C ARG A 62 -7.10 2.26 -7.32
N TYR A 63 -7.01 3.28 -6.47
CA TYR A 63 -7.78 4.51 -6.69
C TYR A 63 -7.22 5.27 -7.89
N CYS A 64 -7.96 6.29 -8.36
CA CYS A 64 -7.40 7.21 -9.33
C CYS A 64 -6.11 7.85 -8.79
N TRP A 65 -5.20 8.27 -9.68
CA TRP A 65 -3.88 8.80 -9.32
C TRP A 65 -3.94 9.84 -8.19
N PHE A 66 -4.82 10.84 -8.31
CA PHE A 66 -4.94 11.90 -7.31
C PHE A 66 -5.40 11.40 -5.94
N CYS A 67 -6.44 10.55 -5.89
CA CYS A 67 -6.86 9.94 -4.63
C CYS A 67 -5.78 9.04 -4.03
N LYS A 68 -5.03 8.30 -4.86
CA LYS A 68 -3.93 7.46 -4.39
C LYS A 68 -2.82 8.31 -3.76
N GLU A 69 -2.43 9.38 -4.43
CA GLU A 69 -1.41 10.32 -3.95
C GLU A 69 -1.86 11.03 -2.67
N PHE A 70 -3.10 11.55 -2.66
CA PHE A 70 -3.74 12.15 -1.49
C PHE A 70 -3.64 11.25 -0.27
N TRP A 71 -4.14 10.01 -0.34
CA TRP A 71 -4.13 9.11 0.82
C TRP A 71 -2.73 8.65 1.20
N SER A 72 -1.79 8.57 0.24
CA SER A 72 -0.39 8.30 0.55
C SER A 72 0.21 9.42 1.41
N HIS A 73 -0.06 10.68 1.08
CA HIS A 73 0.44 11.83 1.84
C HIS A 73 -0.29 12.03 3.17
N ARG A 74 -1.61 11.81 3.22
CA ARG A 74 -2.39 11.88 4.48
C ARG A 74 -1.97 10.82 5.47
N VAL A 75 -1.76 9.58 5.03
CA VAL A 75 -1.28 8.50 5.90
C VAL A 75 0.19 8.73 6.30
N ALA A 76 1.04 9.23 5.39
CA ALA A 76 2.42 9.57 5.73
C ALA A 76 2.54 10.77 6.67
N ALA A 77 1.50 11.61 6.80
CA ALA A 77 1.43 12.69 7.77
C ALA A 77 1.04 12.22 9.17
N THR A 78 0.71 10.93 9.34
CA THR A 78 0.42 10.31 10.62
C THR A 78 1.46 9.26 10.96
N ASN A 79 1.38 8.72 12.17
CA ASN A 79 2.18 7.59 12.63
C ASN A 79 1.52 6.22 12.36
N LEU A 80 0.48 6.16 11.51
CA LEU A 80 -0.23 4.92 11.22
C LEU A 80 0.49 4.08 10.17
N LEU A 81 0.55 2.77 10.41
CA LEU A 81 0.88 1.80 9.37
C LEU A 81 -0.31 1.65 8.40
N PRO A 82 -0.08 1.32 7.11
CA PRO A 82 -1.17 1.10 6.17
C PRO A 82 -2.20 0.06 6.65
N SER A 83 -1.77 -0.95 7.40
CA SER A 83 -2.64 -1.97 7.99
C SER A 83 -3.56 -1.48 9.11
N GLN A 84 -3.24 -0.33 9.70
CA GLN A 84 -4.02 0.31 10.76
C GLN A 84 -4.98 1.37 10.21
N THR A 85 -4.89 1.70 8.92
CA THR A 85 -5.75 2.69 8.29
C THR A 85 -7.13 2.12 7.97
N ARG A 86 -8.14 2.98 8.05
CA ARG A 86 -9.53 2.66 7.72
C ARG A 86 -10.08 3.78 6.85
N ILE A 87 -9.67 3.81 5.58
CA ILE A 87 -9.96 4.92 4.67
C ILE A 87 -11.43 4.85 4.19
N PRO A 88 -12.20 5.97 4.22
CA PRO A 88 -11.80 7.35 4.52
C PRO A 88 -11.81 7.80 6.00
N GLU A 89 -12.28 6.96 6.92
CA GLU A 89 -12.52 7.35 8.33
C GLU A 89 -11.24 7.60 9.15
N VAL A 90 -10.20 6.79 8.94
CA VAL A 90 -8.94 6.80 9.71
C VAL A 90 -7.75 6.82 8.73
N PRO A 91 -6.89 7.86 8.77
CA PRO A 91 -6.87 8.96 9.73
C PRO A 91 -8.04 9.95 9.55
N ASP A 92 -8.46 10.63 10.63
CA ASP A 92 -9.53 11.63 10.57
C ASP A 92 -9.11 12.81 9.69
N GLN A 93 -9.96 13.17 8.72
CA GLN A 93 -9.68 14.24 7.76
C GLN A 93 -10.37 15.56 8.10
N THR A 94 -11.17 15.64 9.17
CA THR A 94 -12.02 16.80 9.47
C THR A 94 -11.24 18.11 9.49
N THR A 95 -10.18 18.19 10.32
CA THR A 95 -9.34 19.40 10.41
C THR A 95 -8.65 19.74 9.08
N PHE A 96 -8.18 18.73 8.35
CA PHE A 96 -7.55 18.96 7.05
C PHE A 96 -8.55 19.53 6.04
N LEU A 97 -9.76 18.96 5.97
CA LEU A 97 -10.81 19.42 5.06
C LEU A 97 -11.23 20.86 5.38
N GLU A 98 -11.41 21.18 6.66
CA GLU A 98 -11.72 22.55 7.10
C GLU A 98 -10.68 23.54 6.61
N ARG A 99 -9.39 23.28 6.89
CA ARG A 99 -8.28 24.12 6.44
C ARG A 99 -8.20 24.20 4.91
N TRP A 100 -8.38 23.08 4.22
CA TRP A 100 -8.38 23.05 2.77
C TRP A 100 -9.48 23.96 2.19
N TYR A 101 -10.68 23.94 2.79
CA TYR A 101 -11.79 24.81 2.37
C TYR A 101 -11.61 26.27 2.78
N GLU A 102 -10.80 26.60 3.80
CA GLU A 102 -10.36 27.99 4.06
C GLU A 102 -9.53 28.52 2.88
N PHE A 103 -8.55 27.75 2.40
CA PHE A 103 -7.76 28.11 1.22
C PHE A 103 -8.62 28.16 -0.05
N HIS A 104 -9.55 27.22 -0.22
CA HIS A 104 -10.44 27.18 -1.40
C HIS A 104 -11.33 28.43 -1.49
N ARG A 105 -11.86 28.89 -0.36
CA ARG A 105 -12.67 30.12 -0.28
C ARG A 105 -11.83 31.40 -0.29
N GLY A 106 -10.55 31.31 0.05
CA GLY A 106 -9.63 32.45 0.17
C GLY A 106 -9.78 33.24 1.47
N TYR A 107 -10.54 32.74 2.45
CA TYR A 107 -10.66 33.34 3.77
C TYR A 107 -11.04 32.31 4.84
N ARG A 108 -10.69 32.61 6.09
CA ARG A 108 -11.16 31.89 7.28
C ARG A 108 -12.04 32.81 8.12
N ILE A 109 -13.04 32.22 8.77
CA ILE A 109 -13.94 32.93 9.68
C ILE A 109 -13.43 32.67 11.09
N VAL A 110 -13.15 33.75 11.83
CA VAL A 110 -12.79 33.68 13.25
C VAL A 110 -13.93 34.28 14.03
N THR A 111 -14.56 33.48 14.88
CA THR A 111 -15.59 33.93 15.80
C THR A 111 -14.92 34.44 17.07
N SER A 112 -15.09 35.72 17.35
CA SER A 112 -14.66 36.34 18.60
C SER A 112 -15.53 35.87 19.77
N PRO A 113 -15.05 35.96 21.02
CA PRO A 113 -15.82 35.59 22.21
C PRO A 113 -17.12 36.41 22.35
N ASP A 114 -17.16 37.59 21.77
CA ASP A 114 -18.31 38.49 21.74
C ASP A 114 -19.35 38.14 20.64
N GLY A 115 -19.15 37.03 19.92
CA GLY A 115 -20.06 36.53 18.87
C GLY A 115 -19.89 37.18 17.49
N TRP A 116 -18.97 38.15 17.34
CA TRP A 116 -18.65 38.75 16.05
C TRP A 116 -17.83 37.81 15.18
N GLU A 117 -18.18 37.72 13.89
CA GLU A 117 -17.42 36.98 12.89
C GLU A 117 -16.47 37.91 12.13
N GLU A 118 -15.17 37.65 12.22
CA GLU A 118 -14.15 38.32 11.42
C GLU A 118 -13.69 37.40 10.27
N ARG A 119 -13.59 37.96 9.06
CA ARG A 119 -13.07 37.23 7.89
C ARG A 119 -11.62 37.62 7.65
N ILE A 120 -10.71 36.68 7.85
CA ILE A 120 -9.28 36.85 7.62
C ILE A 120 -8.95 36.25 6.25
N ALA A 121 -8.38 37.06 5.35
CA ALA A 121 -7.94 36.58 4.04
C ALA A 121 -6.85 35.49 4.18
N VAL A 122 -6.99 34.42 3.43
CA VAL A 122 -6.04 33.29 3.40
C VAL A 122 -5.51 33.17 1.98
N LEU A 123 -4.23 33.47 1.81
CA LEU A 123 -3.53 33.37 0.53
C LEU A 123 -2.48 32.27 0.62
N GLY A 124 -2.63 31.28 -0.27
CA GLY A 124 -1.70 30.17 -0.40
C GLY A 124 -0.99 30.16 -1.75
N GLU A 125 -0.03 29.25 -1.87
CA GLU A 125 0.61 28.94 -3.14
C GLU A 125 -0.41 28.46 -4.21
N PRO A 126 -0.09 28.57 -5.51
CA PRO A 126 -1.00 28.14 -6.57
C PRO A 126 -1.37 26.65 -6.45
N TRP A 127 -2.66 26.33 -6.60
CA TRP A 127 -3.17 24.95 -6.55
C TRP A 127 -2.52 23.97 -7.54
N GLY A 128 -1.90 24.48 -8.61
CA GLY A 128 -1.14 23.68 -9.56
C GLY A 128 0.16 23.10 -9.00
N ASP A 129 0.73 23.77 -7.99
CA ASP A 129 2.02 23.46 -7.38
C ASP A 129 1.89 22.67 -6.07
N VAL A 130 0.67 22.61 -5.52
CA VAL A 130 0.36 21.87 -4.28
C VAL A 130 0.15 20.40 -4.59
N SER A 131 0.90 19.52 -3.92
CA SER A 131 0.70 18.08 -4.02
C SER A 131 -0.65 17.64 -3.39
N PRO A 132 -1.36 16.66 -3.98
CA PRO A 132 -2.58 16.10 -3.37
C PRO A 132 -2.38 15.64 -1.93
N GLY A 133 -3.25 16.02 -1.01
CA GLY A 133 -3.15 15.66 0.41
C GLY A 133 -2.26 16.59 1.24
N HIS A 134 -1.71 17.65 0.65
CA HIS A 134 -1.06 18.75 1.34
C HIS A 134 -1.92 20.00 1.32
N LEU A 135 -1.72 20.88 2.30
CA LEU A 135 -2.28 22.22 2.28
C LEU A 135 -1.35 23.20 1.53
N PRO A 136 -1.90 24.20 0.83
CA PRO A 136 -1.11 25.28 0.26
C PRO A 136 -0.28 26.00 1.32
N ARG A 137 0.99 26.27 1.01
CA ARG A 137 1.86 27.11 1.85
C ARG A 137 1.49 28.58 1.72
N THR A 138 1.59 29.33 2.81
CA THR A 138 1.45 30.79 2.79
C THR A 138 2.67 31.47 2.16
N LEU A 139 2.55 32.75 1.77
CA LEU A 139 3.68 33.49 1.19
C LEU A 139 4.89 33.57 2.13
N ASP A 140 4.67 33.72 3.44
CA ASP A 140 5.76 33.79 4.41
C ASP A 140 6.44 32.42 4.59
N GLU A 141 5.67 31.34 4.55
CA GLU A 141 6.17 29.95 4.53
C GLU A 141 7.04 29.67 3.30
N LEU A 142 6.57 30.11 2.11
CA LEU A 142 7.35 29.99 0.88
C LEU A 142 8.66 30.77 0.95
N ARG A 143 8.64 32.02 1.46
CA ARG A 143 9.86 32.82 1.65
C ARG A 143 10.81 32.20 2.67
N ALA A 144 10.29 31.56 3.71
CA ALA A 144 11.08 30.85 4.71
C ALA A 144 11.61 29.49 4.21
N GLY A 145 11.22 29.04 3.01
CA GLY A 145 11.66 27.78 2.42
C GLY A 145 11.06 26.55 3.11
N THR A 146 9.90 26.67 3.76
CA THR A 146 9.25 25.50 4.38
C THR A 146 8.72 24.55 3.30
N VAL A 147 8.89 23.24 3.55
CA VAL A 147 8.51 22.19 2.59
C VAL A 147 7.02 21.83 2.70
N ARG A 148 6.43 21.91 3.90
CA ARG A 148 5.00 21.71 4.15
C ARG A 148 4.45 22.92 4.89
N SER A 149 3.17 23.23 4.66
CA SER A 149 2.50 24.29 5.42
C SER A 149 2.43 23.90 6.90
N ALA A 150 2.61 24.88 7.79
CA ALA A 150 2.43 24.69 9.23
C ALA A 150 0.96 24.42 9.58
N ALA A 151 0.02 24.76 8.69
CA ALA A 151 -1.39 24.45 8.86
C ALA A 151 -1.72 22.96 8.65
N ASP A 152 -0.79 22.18 8.09
CA ASP A 152 -0.99 20.76 7.78
C ASP A 152 -0.94 19.95 9.09
N PRO A 153 -2.04 19.30 9.51
CA PRO A 153 -2.09 18.69 10.83
C PRO A 153 -1.22 17.43 10.85
N VAL A 154 -0.19 17.42 11.70
CA VAL A 154 0.54 16.21 12.08
C VAL A 154 -0.30 15.48 13.12
N GLN A 155 -0.93 14.38 12.72
CA GLN A 155 -1.72 13.58 13.66
C GLN A 155 -0.85 12.44 14.21
N HIS A 156 -0.39 12.62 15.44
CA HIS A 156 0.08 11.50 16.24
C HIS A 156 -1.14 10.79 16.84
N ILE A 157 -1.55 9.71 16.20
CA ILE A 157 -2.66 8.89 16.65
C ILE A 157 -2.10 7.92 17.69
N THR A 158 -2.52 8.10 18.95
CA THR A 158 -2.32 7.09 19.98
C THR A 158 -3.23 5.93 19.64
N VAL A 159 -2.67 4.89 19.03
CA VAL A 159 -3.39 3.63 18.88
C VAL A 159 -3.45 3.01 20.26
N GLU A 160 -4.56 3.20 20.97
CA GLU A 160 -4.86 2.40 22.14
C GLU A 160 -4.89 0.95 21.66
N ARG A 161 -3.84 0.21 22.00
CA ARG A 161 -3.78 -1.22 21.78
C ARG A 161 -4.97 -1.76 22.55
N SER A 162 -6.00 -2.20 21.84
CA SER A 162 -7.15 -2.84 22.43
C SER A 162 -6.62 -3.92 23.36
N THR A 163 -6.83 -3.72 24.66
CA THR A 163 -6.72 -4.76 25.68
C THR A 163 -7.86 -5.73 25.41
N ALA A 164 -7.74 -6.48 24.31
CA ALA A 164 -8.46 -7.73 24.20
C ALA A 164 -8.02 -8.53 25.42
N GLU A 165 -9.01 -8.88 26.23
CA GLU A 165 -8.91 -9.57 27.51
C GLU A 165 -7.81 -10.63 27.52
N ASP A 166 -7.10 -10.73 28.66
CA ASP A 166 -6.00 -11.66 28.97
C ASP A 166 -6.18 -13.04 28.33
N GLY A 167 -5.76 -13.15 27.07
CA GLY A 167 -5.36 -14.41 26.46
C GLY A 167 -3.98 -14.76 26.99
N PRO A 168 -3.63 -16.06 27.10
CA PRO A 168 -2.32 -16.48 27.56
C PRO A 168 -1.25 -15.75 26.75
N SER A 169 -0.25 -15.22 27.47
CA SER A 169 0.79 -14.38 26.88
C SER A 169 1.52 -15.13 25.73
N LEU A 170 2.19 -14.38 24.86
CA LEU A 170 3.00 -14.99 23.79
C LEU A 170 4.06 -15.95 24.36
N GLU A 171 4.68 -15.60 25.49
CA GLU A 171 5.55 -16.51 26.25
C GLU A 171 4.80 -17.77 26.73
N GLU A 172 3.61 -17.64 27.31
CA GLU A 172 2.85 -18.77 27.85
C GLU A 172 2.31 -19.72 26.74
N THR A 173 1.99 -19.17 25.58
CA THR A 173 1.66 -19.97 24.38
C THR A 173 2.90 -20.65 23.81
N PHE A 174 4.07 -20.02 23.90
CA PHE A 174 5.34 -20.62 23.51
C PHE A 174 5.73 -21.77 24.44
N ASP A 175 5.59 -21.59 25.75
CA ASP A 175 5.86 -22.62 26.77
C ASP A 175 4.92 -23.81 26.60
N ARG A 176 3.62 -23.58 26.34
CA ARG A 176 2.67 -24.67 26.03
C ARG A 176 3.04 -25.45 24.77
N LEU A 177 3.53 -24.77 23.73
CA LEU A 177 4.01 -25.44 22.51
C LEU A 177 5.29 -26.24 22.80
N LEU A 178 6.18 -25.73 23.64
CA LEU A 178 7.40 -26.44 24.07
C LEU A 178 7.06 -27.71 24.87
N GLU A 179 6.17 -27.61 25.86
CA GLU A 179 5.69 -28.76 26.65
C GLU A 179 4.97 -29.81 25.78
N GLN A 180 4.20 -29.37 24.78
CA GLN A 180 3.58 -30.29 23.82
C GLN A 180 4.62 -31.04 23.00
N THR A 181 5.75 -30.42 22.66
CA THR A 181 6.85 -31.09 21.95
C THR A 181 7.68 -32.02 22.84
N GLU A 182 7.79 -31.75 24.15
CA GLU A 182 8.45 -32.66 25.11
C GLU A 182 7.65 -33.96 25.34
N SER A 183 6.33 -33.94 25.12
CA SER A 183 5.46 -35.11 25.27
C SER A 183 5.51 -36.09 24.08
N VAL A 184 6.11 -35.70 22.95
CA VAL A 184 6.35 -36.62 21.83
C VAL A 184 7.66 -37.35 22.08
N GLN A 185 7.57 -38.52 22.73
CA GLN A 185 8.66 -39.47 22.82
C GLN A 185 9.09 -39.88 21.40
N ILE A 186 10.08 -39.18 20.85
CA ILE A 186 10.84 -39.65 19.70
C ILE A 186 11.66 -40.85 20.19
N GLN A 187 11.11 -42.05 19.99
CA GLN A 187 11.89 -43.28 20.03
C GLN A 187 13.05 -43.13 19.04
N SER A 188 14.25 -42.95 19.58
CA SER A 188 15.47 -42.82 18.80
C SER A 188 15.99 -44.20 18.42
N PRO A 189 16.29 -44.51 17.14
CA PRO A 189 17.26 -45.54 16.80
C PRO A 189 18.70 -44.98 16.93
N PRO A 190 19.71 -45.85 17.13
CA PRO A 190 20.98 -45.45 17.75
C PRO A 190 21.90 -44.62 16.84
N ARG A 191 22.55 -43.61 17.43
CA ARG A 191 23.63 -42.80 16.84
C ARG A 191 24.90 -43.63 16.70
N THR A 192 25.40 -43.74 15.47
CA THR A 192 26.82 -44.00 15.21
C THR A 192 27.61 -42.70 15.41
N THR A 193 28.71 -42.81 16.14
CA THR A 193 29.63 -41.74 16.51
C THR A 193 30.40 -41.19 15.31
N ARG A 194 30.45 -39.85 15.18
CA ARG A 194 31.63 -39.18 14.63
C ARG A 194 31.77 -37.79 15.23
N GLN A 195 32.87 -37.63 15.95
CA GLN A 195 33.39 -36.38 16.51
C GLN A 195 33.72 -35.40 15.36
N VAL A 196 33.69 -34.09 15.63
CA VAL A 196 34.88 -33.22 15.59
C VAL A 196 34.48 -31.75 15.87
N ALA A 197 35.17 -31.21 16.89
CA ALA A 197 35.61 -29.84 17.15
C ALA A 197 34.68 -28.65 16.89
N GLY A 198 34.41 -27.93 17.99
CA GLY A 198 33.90 -26.57 17.94
C GLY A 198 34.96 -25.56 17.50
N ASN A 199 34.48 -24.42 17.04
CA ASN A 199 35.19 -23.15 17.18
C ASN A 199 34.17 -22.01 17.27
N VAL A 200 34.30 -21.24 18.35
CA VAL A 200 33.61 -19.98 18.62
C VAL A 200 34.41 -18.87 17.94
N MET A 201 33.76 -17.96 17.20
CA MET A 201 34.34 -16.64 16.91
C MET A 201 33.25 -15.57 16.72
N GLN A 202 33.51 -14.42 17.33
CA GLN A 202 32.72 -13.18 17.39
C GLN A 202 32.61 -12.44 16.04
N PRO A 203 31.70 -11.45 15.90
CA PRO A 203 31.51 -10.71 14.66
C PRO A 203 32.49 -9.54 14.54
N ALA A 204 33.17 -9.44 13.40
CA ALA A 204 33.90 -8.24 12.99
C ALA A 204 33.12 -7.52 11.88
N THR A 205 32.91 -6.22 12.09
CA THR A 205 32.36 -5.25 11.16
C THR A 205 33.38 -4.93 10.06
N GLU A 206 33.02 -5.08 8.78
CA GLU A 206 33.78 -4.46 7.69
C GLU A 206 32.90 -4.14 6.48
N SER A 207 33.13 -2.94 5.95
CA SER A 207 32.40 -2.22 4.92
C SER A 207 32.48 -2.85 3.52
N ILE A 208 31.33 -3.06 2.88
CA ILE A 208 31.24 -3.54 1.49
C ILE A 208 31.43 -2.36 0.53
N GLN A 209 32.59 -2.29 -0.13
CA GLN A 209 32.80 -1.45 -1.32
C GLN A 209 32.38 -2.20 -2.58
N ILE A 210 31.45 -1.62 -3.35
CA ILE A 210 30.95 -2.16 -4.62
C ILE A 210 31.91 -1.73 -5.74
N GLN A 211 32.71 -2.65 -6.26
CA GLN A 211 33.44 -2.45 -7.52
C GLN A 211 32.71 -3.19 -8.66
N SER A 212 32.32 -2.45 -9.70
CA SER A 212 31.71 -2.99 -10.92
C SER A 212 32.79 -3.49 -11.90
N PRO A 213 32.67 -4.69 -12.52
CA PRO A 213 33.60 -5.12 -13.56
C PRO A 213 33.17 -4.62 -14.96
N PRO A 214 34.10 -4.52 -15.93
CA PRO A 214 33.82 -3.91 -17.23
C PRO A 214 33.05 -4.85 -18.18
N ARG A 215 32.11 -4.26 -18.92
CA ARG A 215 31.28 -4.90 -19.95
C ARG A 215 32.11 -5.32 -21.16
N THR A 216 32.13 -6.62 -21.45
CA THR A 216 32.62 -7.19 -22.72
C THR A 216 31.46 -7.36 -23.70
N THR A 217 31.62 -6.86 -24.91
CA THR A 217 30.63 -6.73 -26.01
C THR A 217 30.30 -8.03 -26.75
N ARG A 218 30.35 -9.20 -26.09
CA ARG A 218 30.16 -10.51 -26.75
C ARG A 218 28.89 -11.28 -26.35
N GLN A 219 27.93 -10.63 -25.67
CA GLN A 219 26.73 -11.28 -25.10
C GLN A 219 25.38 -10.92 -25.76
N VAL A 220 25.37 -10.20 -26.88
CA VAL A 220 24.09 -9.72 -27.47
C VAL A 220 23.35 -10.82 -28.25
N ALA A 221 24.05 -11.75 -28.91
CA ALA A 221 23.41 -12.77 -29.77
C ALA A 221 22.71 -13.92 -29.00
N GLY A 222 23.07 -14.18 -27.74
CA GLY A 222 22.45 -15.25 -26.94
C GLY A 222 21.13 -14.86 -26.27
N ASN A 223 20.81 -13.56 -26.25
CA ASN A 223 19.65 -13.03 -25.52
C ASN A 223 18.38 -12.98 -26.39
N GLU A 224 18.54 -12.85 -27.71
CA GLU A 224 17.43 -12.75 -28.67
C GLU A 224 16.66 -14.08 -28.82
N GLY A 225 17.36 -15.21 -28.83
CA GLY A 225 16.73 -16.55 -28.92
C GLY A 225 15.89 -16.91 -27.70
N ARG A 226 16.35 -16.53 -26.49
CA ARG A 226 15.61 -16.74 -25.24
C ARG A 226 14.36 -15.86 -25.14
N GLY A 227 14.44 -14.62 -25.63
CA GLY A 227 13.30 -13.73 -25.71
C GLY A 227 12.20 -14.26 -26.64
N ALA A 228 12.59 -14.75 -27.83
CA ALA A 228 11.65 -15.29 -28.81
C ALA A 228 10.97 -16.59 -28.32
N GLU A 229 11.71 -17.48 -27.66
CA GLU A 229 11.13 -18.71 -27.10
C GLU A 229 10.19 -18.42 -25.92
N ASN A 230 10.54 -17.46 -25.07
CA ASN A 230 9.68 -17.04 -23.97
C ASN A 230 8.39 -16.36 -24.47
N ALA A 231 8.50 -15.50 -25.49
CA ALA A 231 7.34 -14.86 -26.13
C ALA A 231 6.38 -15.91 -26.73
N ARG A 232 6.90 -16.96 -27.38
CA ARG A 232 6.08 -18.06 -27.89
C ARG A 232 5.36 -18.85 -26.79
N ARG A 233 5.99 -19.05 -25.63
CA ARG A 233 5.34 -19.74 -24.49
C ARG A 233 4.24 -18.91 -23.83
N VAL A 234 4.41 -17.60 -23.77
CA VAL A 234 3.46 -16.68 -23.12
C VAL A 234 2.29 -16.32 -24.06
N PHE A 235 2.59 -16.01 -25.32
CA PHE A 235 1.62 -15.48 -26.27
C PHE A 235 1.18 -16.47 -27.35
N GLY A 236 1.83 -17.62 -27.48
CA GLY A 236 1.59 -18.56 -28.59
C GLY A 236 2.36 -18.19 -29.86
N THR A 237 2.20 -18.99 -30.91
CA THR A 237 2.74 -18.68 -32.24
C THR A 237 1.74 -17.94 -33.10
N ARG A 238 2.21 -17.28 -34.17
CA ARG A 238 1.34 -16.57 -35.13
C ARG A 238 0.34 -17.55 -35.76
N GLU A 239 0.81 -18.76 -36.07
CA GLU A 239 0.03 -19.83 -36.68
C GLU A 239 -1.04 -20.40 -35.74
N ASP A 240 -0.81 -20.36 -34.42
CA ASP A 240 -1.82 -20.78 -33.44
C ASP A 240 -2.94 -19.74 -33.29
N MET A 241 -2.61 -18.43 -33.38
CA MET A 241 -3.59 -17.33 -33.24
C MET A 241 -4.62 -17.30 -34.37
N ASP A 242 -4.29 -17.84 -35.55
CA ASP A 242 -5.18 -17.88 -36.71
C ASP A 242 -6.22 -19.02 -36.62
N ARG A 243 -6.18 -19.85 -35.56
CA ARG A 243 -7.19 -20.89 -35.31
C ARG A 243 -8.43 -20.31 -34.63
N GLU A 244 -9.61 -20.74 -35.07
CA GLU A 244 -10.92 -20.25 -34.56
C GLU A 244 -11.16 -20.58 -33.08
N ASP A 245 -10.49 -21.60 -32.54
CA ASP A 245 -10.59 -22.06 -31.16
C ASP A 245 -9.41 -21.63 -30.27
N TRP A 246 -8.59 -20.67 -30.73
CA TRP A 246 -7.40 -20.27 -30.01
C TRP A 246 -7.72 -19.61 -28.66
N VAL A 247 -7.14 -20.18 -27.60
CA VAL A 247 -7.12 -19.57 -26.27
C VAL A 247 -5.67 -19.27 -25.92
N SER A 248 -5.38 -17.98 -25.69
CA SER A 248 -4.04 -17.54 -25.35
C SER A 248 -3.46 -18.33 -24.16
N PRO A 249 -2.21 -18.82 -24.25
CA PRO A 249 -1.51 -19.44 -23.13
C PRO A 249 -1.49 -18.54 -21.89
N ILE A 250 -1.38 -17.21 -22.08
CA ILE A 250 -1.47 -16.24 -20.98
C ILE A 250 -2.84 -16.27 -20.29
N ASN A 251 -3.93 -16.43 -21.04
CA ASN A 251 -5.28 -16.49 -20.51
C ASN A 251 -5.44 -17.75 -19.65
N GLN A 252 -4.98 -18.91 -20.15
CA GLN A 252 -4.96 -20.15 -19.36
C GLN A 252 -4.08 -20.03 -18.10
N MET A 253 -2.96 -19.31 -18.17
CA MET A 253 -2.11 -19.04 -17.01
C MET A 253 -2.87 -18.24 -15.94
N PHE A 254 -3.58 -17.19 -16.34
CA PHE A 254 -4.39 -16.37 -15.43
C PHE A 254 -5.58 -17.16 -14.85
N THR A 255 -6.28 -17.97 -15.65
CA THR A 255 -7.36 -18.84 -15.16
C THR A 255 -6.86 -19.80 -14.08
N ARG A 256 -5.76 -20.51 -14.33
CA ARG A 256 -5.16 -21.44 -13.36
C ARG A 256 -4.71 -20.72 -12.09
N ALA A 257 -4.14 -19.53 -12.21
CA ALA A 257 -3.73 -18.74 -11.05
C ALA A 257 -4.94 -18.30 -10.21
N TYR A 258 -6.05 -17.95 -10.86
CA TYR A 258 -7.27 -17.53 -10.20
C TYR A 258 -7.97 -18.68 -9.48
N ASP A 259 -7.99 -19.87 -10.07
CA ASP A 259 -8.55 -21.07 -9.44
C ASP A 259 -7.75 -21.49 -8.21
N ARG A 260 -6.42 -21.55 -8.33
CA ARG A 260 -5.53 -21.81 -7.17
C ARG A 260 -5.74 -20.83 -6.02
N PHE A 261 -5.96 -19.56 -6.36
CA PHE A 261 -6.25 -18.52 -5.38
C PHE A 261 -7.59 -18.77 -4.69
N ARG A 262 -8.64 -19.07 -5.46
CA ARG A 262 -9.97 -19.39 -4.91
C ARG A 262 -9.90 -20.56 -3.94
N ASP A 263 -9.19 -21.62 -4.32
CA ASP A 263 -9.05 -22.82 -3.49
C ASP A 263 -8.25 -22.55 -2.22
N ALA A 264 -7.19 -21.75 -2.30
CA ALA A 264 -6.41 -21.35 -1.13
C ALA A 264 -7.22 -20.46 -0.17
N GLU A 265 -8.04 -19.56 -0.70
CA GLU A 265 -8.89 -18.69 0.11
C GLU A 265 -10.02 -19.46 0.78
N GLN A 266 -10.60 -20.44 0.07
CA GLN A 266 -11.56 -21.37 0.64
C GLN A 266 -10.94 -22.22 1.75
N ALA A 267 -9.72 -22.74 1.55
CA ALA A 267 -9.01 -23.51 2.58
C ALA A 267 -8.75 -22.69 3.85
N ARG A 268 -8.38 -21.40 3.72
CA ARG A 268 -8.24 -20.48 4.87
C ARG A 268 -9.54 -20.26 5.61
N ARG A 269 -10.66 -20.09 4.89
CA ARG A 269 -12.00 -19.95 5.51
C ARG A 269 -12.41 -21.20 6.27
N GLU A 270 -12.04 -22.37 5.75
CA GLU A 270 -12.36 -23.69 6.32
C GLU A 270 -11.30 -24.17 7.33
N ASN A 271 -10.28 -23.35 7.64
CA ASN A 271 -9.15 -23.69 8.50
C ASN A 271 -8.43 -25.00 8.09
N ARG A 272 -8.35 -25.25 6.78
CA ARG A 272 -7.75 -26.43 6.15
C ARG A 272 -6.47 -26.06 5.40
N THR A 273 -5.54 -27.00 5.28
CA THR A 273 -4.35 -26.87 4.43
C THR A 273 -4.77 -26.78 2.94
N PRO A 274 -4.28 -25.79 2.18
CA PRO A 274 -4.63 -25.65 0.76
C PRO A 274 -4.11 -26.84 -0.08
N PRO A 275 -4.82 -27.21 -1.16
CA PRO A 275 -4.38 -28.29 -2.04
C PRO A 275 -3.03 -27.98 -2.70
N VAL A 276 -2.15 -28.99 -2.79
CA VAL A 276 -0.85 -28.89 -3.46
C VAL A 276 -1.07 -29.02 -4.97
N TRP A 277 -0.74 -27.98 -5.72
CA TRP A 277 -0.90 -27.94 -7.17
C TRP A 277 0.43 -28.26 -7.88
N GLY A 278 0.58 -29.52 -8.32
CA GLY A 278 1.63 -29.95 -9.25
C GLY A 278 2.54 -31.06 -8.71
N LEU A 279 2.46 -32.23 -9.36
CA LEU A 279 3.55 -33.18 -9.60
C LEU A 279 3.80 -33.19 -11.11
#